data_AF-A0A965D2T0-F1
#
_entry.id   AF-A0A965D2T0-F1
#
_cell.length_a   1.000
_cell.length_b   1.000
_cell.length_c   1.000
_cell.angle_alpha   90.00
_cell.angle_beta   90.00
_cell.angle_gamma   90.00
#
_symmetry.space_group_name_H-M   'P 1'
#
loop_
_entity.id
_entity.type
_entity.pdbx_description
1 polymer ?
#
loop_
_entity_poly.entity_id
_entity_poly.type
_entity_poly.pdbx_seq_one_letter_code
_entity_poly.pdbx_strand_id
1 'polypeptide(L)'
;MIVVGKGNAALCAAIEARNAGAKVLMLEAASEDESGGNSRFAGGMMRFAYNGVEDLRTLLEITDEEARNTDWDTNTVDEFYDDLYKVTSYRTDPKLSELLITRSFEAMQWLRKQGVRFVLNYRAASAVVDGRRRFFGGMAVEVSGGGPGLVQFLDQAAVKTGIDVHYETRAVSLIYDGEKVTGINAKRHGKVLQYHAPAVILACGGFEANPEWRTRYLGPGWELAKVRGTRFNMGEGLKMALDIGACPYGNWSGRHTTSWERHAPEFGDLSLDHACHRHCYPLSLMINAEGKRFVDEGADFYGYTYAKYGEQVFKQPEQFAWQVFDAKTHDMLRPEYLGKVATRVSANTLEEL
;
A
#
# COMPACT_ATOMS: atom_id res chain seq x y z
N MET A 1 -20.42 17.52 5.67
CA MET A 1 -20.11 16.23 5.02
C MET A 1 -19.35 15.37 6.01
N ILE A 2 -19.51 14.04 5.93
CA ILE A 2 -18.77 13.08 6.73
C ILE A 2 -17.82 12.29 5.83
N VAL A 3 -16.59 12.08 6.27
CA VAL A 3 -15.62 11.20 5.60
C VAL A 3 -15.30 10.04 6.55
N VAL A 4 -15.38 8.81 6.06
CA VAL A 4 -15.13 7.61 6.88
C VAL A 4 -13.75 7.05 6.57
N GLY A 5 -12.92 6.93 7.61
CA GLY A 5 -11.50 6.56 7.56
C GLY A 5 -10.56 7.77 7.67
N LYS A 6 -9.28 7.50 7.97
CA LYS A 6 -8.17 8.48 7.99
C LYS A 6 -6.94 7.96 7.24
N GLY A 7 -7.14 7.17 6.17
CA GLY A 7 -6.08 6.82 5.23
C GLY A 7 -5.77 7.94 4.23
N ASN A 8 -4.83 7.71 3.31
CA ASN A 8 -4.45 8.68 2.27
C ASN A 8 -5.68 9.21 1.50
N ALA A 9 -6.53 8.31 1.01
CA ALA A 9 -7.73 8.70 0.27
C ALA A 9 -8.70 9.57 1.11
N ALA A 10 -8.88 9.23 2.39
CA ALA A 10 -9.80 9.93 3.27
C ALA A 10 -9.27 11.34 3.63
N LEU A 11 -7.98 11.45 3.95
CA LEU A 11 -7.34 12.73 4.23
C LEU A 11 -7.38 13.64 3.00
N CYS A 12 -7.04 13.13 1.82
CA CYS A 12 -7.10 13.90 0.58
C CYS A 12 -8.53 14.40 0.29
N ALA A 13 -9.54 13.53 0.39
CA ALA A 13 -10.93 13.90 0.18
C ALA A 13 -11.42 14.94 1.21
N ALA A 14 -11.04 14.79 2.48
CA ALA A 14 -11.41 15.71 3.54
C ALA A 14 -10.79 17.09 3.34
N ILE A 15 -9.49 17.15 3.01
CA ILE A 15 -8.76 18.40 2.73
C ILE A 15 -9.37 19.11 1.52
N GLU A 16 -9.57 18.39 0.42
CA GLU A 16 -10.10 18.99 -0.81
C GLU A 16 -11.52 19.52 -0.60
N ALA A 17 -12.39 18.75 0.06
CA ALA A 17 -13.73 19.21 0.37
C ALA A 17 -13.74 20.42 1.31
N ARG A 18 -12.82 20.48 2.26
CA ARG A 18 -12.68 21.61 3.16
C ARG A 18 -12.20 22.85 2.42
N ASN A 19 -11.24 22.71 1.50
CA ASN A 19 -10.78 23.79 0.61
C ASN A 19 -11.90 24.30 -0.31
N ALA A 20 -12.81 23.42 -0.73
CA ALA A 20 -14.03 23.77 -1.48
C ALA A 20 -15.12 24.42 -0.61
N GLY A 21 -14.88 24.67 0.69
CA GLY A 21 -15.78 25.36 1.60
C GLY A 21 -16.73 24.47 2.39
N ALA A 22 -16.65 23.14 2.27
CA ALA A 22 -17.48 22.24 3.06
C ALA A 22 -17.08 22.23 4.53
N LYS A 23 -18.05 22.04 5.44
CA LYS A 23 -17.76 21.58 6.81
C LYS A 23 -17.55 20.07 6.79
N VAL A 24 -16.41 19.60 7.27
CA VAL A 24 -15.99 18.20 7.21
C VAL A 24 -15.77 17.65 8.61
N LEU A 25 -16.29 16.46 8.85
CA LEU A 25 -15.98 15.62 10.02
C LEU A 25 -15.46 14.27 9.51
N MET A 26 -14.34 13.81 10.06
CA MET A 26 -13.81 12.48 9.79
C MET A 26 -14.14 11.51 10.93
N LEU A 27 -14.49 10.28 10.60
CA LEU A 27 -14.69 9.19 11.57
C LEU A 27 -13.62 8.12 11.36
N GLU A 28 -12.79 7.87 12.37
CA GLU A 28 -11.71 6.88 12.34
C GLU A 28 -11.98 5.80 13.40
N ALA A 29 -11.91 4.53 12.99
CA ALA A 29 -12.18 3.40 13.87
C ALA A 29 -11.01 3.14 14.84
N ALA A 30 -9.79 3.44 14.41
CA ALA A 30 -8.58 3.35 15.22
C ALA A 30 -8.48 4.49 16.26
N SER A 31 -7.65 4.27 17.27
CA SER A 31 -7.14 5.33 18.11
C SER A 31 -6.22 6.27 17.30
N GLU A 32 -5.88 7.42 17.87
CA GLU A 32 -5.01 8.39 17.20
C GLU A 32 -3.63 7.80 16.84
N ASP A 33 -3.05 7.02 17.77
CA ASP A 33 -1.74 6.37 17.64
C ASP A 33 -1.72 5.19 16.66
N GLU A 34 -2.85 4.53 16.41
CA GLU A 34 -3.00 3.44 15.43
C GLU A 34 -3.63 3.91 14.09
N SER A 35 -4.03 5.18 13.99
CA SER A 35 -4.69 5.73 12.80
C SER A 35 -3.78 5.84 11.56
N GLY A 36 -4.39 6.03 10.38
CA GLY A 36 -3.68 6.13 9.09
C GLY A 36 -3.97 4.99 8.10
N GLY A 37 -4.68 3.95 8.55
CA GLY A 37 -5.04 2.78 7.74
C GLY A 37 -3.83 2.07 7.15
N ASN A 38 -4.04 1.32 6.05
CA ASN A 38 -2.94 0.67 5.33
C ASN A 38 -1.98 1.67 4.66
N SER A 39 -2.39 2.92 4.43
CA SER A 39 -1.51 3.96 3.89
C SER A 39 -0.28 4.18 4.77
N ARG A 40 -0.42 4.05 6.09
CA ARG A 40 0.68 4.17 7.05
C ARG A 40 1.70 3.04 6.96
N PHE A 41 1.35 1.89 6.39
CA PHE A 41 2.23 0.72 6.25
C PHE A 41 2.82 0.60 4.83
N ALA A 42 2.55 1.56 3.95
CA ALA A 42 3.11 1.58 2.61
C ALA A 42 4.60 1.96 2.64
N GLY A 43 5.38 1.44 1.68
CA GLY A 43 6.78 1.84 1.50
C GLY A 43 6.96 3.30 1.04
N GLY A 44 5.88 3.96 0.57
CA GLY A 44 5.88 5.38 0.18
C GLY A 44 6.29 5.66 -1.26
N MET A 45 6.58 4.63 -2.07
CA MET A 45 6.82 4.80 -3.50
C MET A 45 5.60 5.39 -4.20
N MET A 46 5.81 6.41 -5.03
CA MET A 46 4.75 7.09 -5.75
C MET A 46 4.95 6.88 -7.25
N ARG A 47 4.01 6.17 -7.87
CA ARG A 47 4.00 5.98 -9.32
C ARG A 47 3.03 6.96 -9.96
N PHE A 48 3.53 7.76 -10.89
CA PHE A 48 2.78 8.80 -11.59
C PHE A 48 3.43 9.07 -12.95
N ALA A 49 2.71 9.77 -13.82
CA ALA A 49 3.20 10.09 -15.15
C ALA A 49 4.23 11.24 -15.12
N TYR A 50 5.37 11.09 -15.78
CA TYR A 50 6.37 12.15 -15.95
C TYR A 50 7.25 11.92 -17.20
N ASN A 51 7.70 13.00 -17.82
CA ASN A 51 8.47 12.96 -19.08
C ASN A 51 9.99 13.03 -18.87
N GLY A 52 10.45 13.35 -17.65
CA GLY A 52 11.86 13.39 -17.30
C GLY A 52 12.15 14.26 -16.09
N VAL A 53 13.42 14.58 -15.89
CA VAL A 53 13.92 15.29 -14.70
C VAL A 53 13.29 16.66 -14.47
N GLU A 54 12.91 17.38 -15.54
CA GLU A 54 12.30 18.71 -15.40
C GLU A 54 10.92 18.65 -14.72
N ASP A 55 10.13 17.61 -15.01
CA ASP A 55 8.87 17.37 -14.29
C ASP A 55 9.14 17.05 -12.81
N LEU A 56 10.16 16.23 -12.53
CA LEU A 56 10.55 15.85 -11.17
C LEU A 56 11.03 17.06 -10.36
N ARG A 57 11.75 18.00 -10.98
CA ARG A 57 12.20 19.26 -10.35
C ARG A 57 11.05 20.14 -9.84
N THR A 58 9.84 19.98 -10.37
CA THR A 58 8.66 20.68 -9.85
C THR A 58 8.16 20.12 -8.51
N LEU A 59 8.56 18.89 -8.16
CA LEU A 59 8.08 18.17 -6.98
C LEU A 59 9.11 18.13 -5.84
N LEU A 60 10.40 18.11 -6.18
CA LEU A 60 11.52 18.02 -5.24
C LEU A 60 12.77 18.71 -5.77
N GLU A 61 13.72 18.98 -4.87
CA GLU A 61 14.99 19.61 -5.23
C GLU A 61 15.91 18.60 -5.91
N ILE A 62 16.39 18.94 -7.12
CA ILE A 62 17.36 18.16 -7.90
C ILE A 62 18.38 19.14 -8.48
N THR A 63 19.64 18.99 -8.09
CA THR A 63 20.73 19.87 -8.54
C THR A 63 21.04 19.69 -10.03
N ASP A 64 21.69 20.68 -10.66
CA ASP A 64 22.14 20.58 -12.06
C ASP A 64 23.19 19.48 -12.28
N GLU A 65 23.95 19.16 -11.24
CA GLU A 65 24.90 18.06 -11.27
C GLU A 65 24.18 16.70 -11.28
N GLU A 66 23.26 16.48 -10.35
CA GLU A 66 22.44 15.25 -10.31
C GLU A 66 21.67 15.06 -11.61
N ALA A 67 21.05 16.14 -12.13
CA ALA A 67 20.27 16.09 -13.36
C ALA A 67 21.08 15.61 -14.57
N ARG A 68 22.34 16.06 -14.70
CA ARG A 68 23.24 15.67 -15.80
C ARG A 68 23.82 14.26 -15.63
N ASN A 69 24.12 13.88 -14.40
CA ASN A 69 24.86 12.65 -14.10
C ASN A 69 23.97 11.46 -13.74
N THR A 70 22.65 11.60 -13.88
CA THR A 70 21.67 10.56 -13.58
C THR A 70 20.87 10.21 -14.83
N ASP A 71 20.57 8.93 -15.03
CA ASP A 71 19.50 8.47 -15.91
C ASP A 71 18.22 8.38 -15.07
N TRP A 72 17.24 9.21 -15.40
CA TRP A 72 16.04 9.44 -14.60
C TRP A 72 14.89 8.49 -14.90
N ASP A 73 15.06 7.64 -15.93
CA ASP A 73 13.97 6.88 -16.53
C ASP A 73 12.82 7.81 -17.00
N THR A 74 11.78 7.22 -17.56
CA THR A 74 10.51 7.90 -17.78
C THR A 74 9.36 7.02 -17.29
N ASN A 75 8.21 7.66 -17.08
CA ASN A 75 6.95 6.95 -16.97
C ASN A 75 5.92 7.85 -17.63
N THR A 76 6.05 8.06 -18.93
CA THR A 76 5.10 8.86 -19.72
C THR A 76 3.68 8.28 -19.58
N VAL A 77 2.69 9.06 -19.98
CA VAL A 77 1.29 8.61 -19.97
C VAL A 77 1.12 7.29 -20.74
N ASP A 78 1.75 7.17 -21.91
CA ASP A 78 1.68 5.98 -22.75
C ASP A 78 2.38 4.78 -22.10
N GLU A 79 3.59 4.97 -21.56
CA GLU A 79 4.32 3.92 -20.83
C GLU A 79 3.53 3.41 -19.61
N PHE A 80 2.85 4.32 -18.90
CA PHE A 80 2.04 3.94 -17.75
C PHE A 80 0.77 3.20 -18.17
N TYR A 81 0.13 3.58 -19.29
CA TYR A 81 -0.98 2.81 -19.86
C TYR A 81 -0.54 1.41 -20.28
N ASP A 82 0.57 1.30 -21.01
CA ASP A 82 1.08 0.02 -21.49
C ASP A 82 1.36 -0.93 -20.33
N ASP A 83 2.01 -0.46 -19.27
CA ASP A 83 2.26 -1.30 -18.11
C ASP A 83 0.97 -1.64 -17.35
N LEU A 84 0.07 -0.68 -17.13
CA LEU A 84 -1.20 -0.95 -16.44
C LEU A 84 -2.05 -1.97 -17.20
N TYR A 85 -2.15 -1.85 -18.53
CA TYR A 85 -2.89 -2.81 -19.35
C TYR A 85 -2.22 -4.17 -19.37
N LYS A 86 -0.88 -4.23 -19.46
CA LYS A 86 -0.12 -5.48 -19.39
C LYS A 86 -0.37 -6.20 -18.06
N VAL A 87 -0.18 -5.53 -16.91
CA VAL A 87 -0.29 -6.18 -15.60
C VAL A 87 -1.72 -6.53 -15.21
N THR A 88 -2.72 -5.82 -15.76
CA THR A 88 -4.15 -6.13 -15.52
C THR A 88 -4.72 -7.08 -16.57
N SER A 89 -3.94 -7.47 -17.59
CA SER A 89 -4.43 -8.21 -18.75
C SER A 89 -5.64 -7.52 -19.40
N TYR A 90 -5.58 -6.18 -19.54
CA TYR A 90 -6.64 -5.34 -20.10
C TYR A 90 -7.99 -5.38 -19.35
N ARG A 91 -8.01 -5.85 -18.09
CA ARG A 91 -9.23 -5.92 -17.26
C ARG A 91 -9.50 -4.68 -16.42
N THR A 92 -8.60 -3.71 -16.43
CA THR A 92 -8.79 -2.45 -15.72
C THR A 92 -9.95 -1.64 -16.32
N ASP A 93 -10.65 -0.88 -15.48
CA ASP A 93 -11.71 0.02 -15.97
C ASP A 93 -11.08 1.18 -16.76
N PRO A 94 -11.43 1.38 -18.04
CA PRO A 94 -10.75 2.35 -18.89
C PRO A 94 -10.92 3.78 -18.37
N LYS A 95 -12.09 4.15 -17.84
CA LYS A 95 -12.36 5.50 -17.35
C LYS A 95 -11.59 5.79 -16.07
N LEU A 96 -11.56 4.83 -15.14
CA LEU A 96 -10.79 4.98 -13.90
C LEU A 96 -9.27 4.96 -14.16
N SER A 97 -8.82 4.15 -15.10
CA SER A 97 -7.41 4.08 -15.51
C SER A 97 -6.96 5.37 -16.17
N GLU A 98 -7.77 5.92 -17.07
CA GLU A 98 -7.51 7.21 -17.69
C GLU A 98 -7.43 8.32 -16.65
N LEU A 99 -8.40 8.38 -15.73
CA LEU A 99 -8.38 9.36 -14.66
C LEU A 99 -7.12 9.22 -13.78
N LEU A 100 -6.79 7.99 -13.37
CA LEU A 100 -5.60 7.72 -12.55
C LEU A 100 -4.34 8.21 -13.25
N ILE A 101 -4.12 7.82 -14.50
CA ILE A 101 -2.87 8.07 -15.22
C ILE A 101 -2.76 9.54 -15.59
N THR A 102 -3.78 10.11 -16.25
CA THR A 102 -3.72 11.47 -16.79
C THR A 102 -3.72 12.55 -15.70
N ARG A 103 -4.23 12.25 -14.49
CA ARG A 103 -4.22 13.16 -13.34
C ARG A 103 -3.12 12.87 -12.33
N SER A 104 -2.33 11.82 -12.52
CA SER A 104 -1.33 11.39 -11.52
C SER A 104 -0.28 12.47 -11.21
N PHE A 105 0.22 13.18 -12.22
CA PHE A 105 1.20 14.26 -12.01
C PHE A 105 0.60 15.46 -11.28
N GLU A 106 -0.60 15.88 -11.68
CA GLU A 106 -1.36 16.95 -11.00
C GLU A 106 -1.62 16.58 -9.53
N ALA A 107 -1.96 15.32 -9.25
CA ALA A 107 -2.14 14.82 -7.89
C ALA A 107 -0.85 14.91 -7.06
N MET A 108 0.31 14.62 -7.65
CA MET A 108 1.61 14.79 -6.98
C MET A 108 1.89 16.26 -6.64
N GLN A 109 1.62 17.17 -7.58
CA GLN A 109 1.75 18.62 -7.34
C GLN A 109 0.80 19.09 -6.24
N TRP A 110 -0.44 18.58 -6.21
CA TRP A 110 -1.40 18.87 -5.15
C TRP A 110 -0.90 18.38 -3.79
N LEU A 111 -0.39 17.15 -3.70
CA LEU A 111 0.19 16.59 -2.47
C LEU A 111 1.36 17.48 -1.98
N ARG A 112 2.23 17.91 -2.89
CA ARG A 112 3.33 18.83 -2.58
C ARG A 112 2.80 20.14 -1.99
N LYS A 113 1.74 20.71 -2.55
CA LYS A 113 1.07 21.92 -2.06
C LYS A 113 0.46 21.75 -0.66
N GLN A 114 -0.01 20.55 -0.32
CA GLN A 114 -0.48 20.24 1.05
C GLN A 114 0.67 20.06 2.05
N GLY A 115 1.93 20.07 1.60
CA GLY A 115 3.11 19.95 2.45
C GLY A 115 3.76 18.57 2.45
N VAL A 116 3.27 17.62 1.63
CA VAL A 116 3.94 16.33 1.46
C VAL A 116 5.34 16.55 0.90
N ARG A 117 6.32 15.89 1.51
CA ARG A 117 7.72 15.95 1.08
C ARG A 117 8.06 14.71 0.27
N PHE A 118 8.53 14.93 -0.94
CA PHE A 118 9.03 13.89 -1.81
C PHE A 118 10.55 13.85 -1.77
N VAL A 119 11.11 12.65 -1.91
CA VAL A 119 12.53 12.38 -2.04
C VAL A 119 12.76 11.38 -3.16
N LEU A 120 14.00 11.30 -3.64
CA LEU A 120 14.38 10.33 -4.64
C LEU A 120 14.45 8.92 -4.04
N ASN A 121 13.89 7.95 -4.76
CA ASN A 121 13.81 6.56 -4.36
C ASN A 121 15.15 5.83 -4.63
N TYR A 122 16.21 6.27 -3.94
CA TYR A 122 17.54 5.70 -4.12
C TYR A 122 17.62 4.23 -3.71
N ARG A 123 16.84 3.83 -2.70
CA ARG A 123 16.91 2.51 -2.08
C ARG A 123 16.32 1.41 -2.94
N ALA A 124 15.17 1.65 -3.57
CA ALA A 124 14.38 0.56 -4.16
C ALA A 124 14.18 0.66 -5.68
N ALA A 125 14.43 1.84 -6.27
CA ALA A 125 14.23 2.06 -7.70
C ALA A 125 15.46 2.71 -8.37
N SER A 126 16.67 2.52 -7.81
CA SER A 126 17.90 3.03 -8.42
C SER A 126 19.11 2.13 -8.21
N ALA A 127 20.09 2.21 -9.11
CA ALA A 127 21.40 1.57 -9.00
C ALA A 127 22.50 2.44 -9.64
N VAL A 128 23.77 2.16 -9.35
CA VAL A 128 24.89 2.70 -10.15
C VAL A 128 25.26 1.66 -11.19
N VAL A 129 25.18 2.04 -12.46
CA VAL A 129 25.58 1.21 -13.60
C VAL A 129 26.62 1.99 -14.37
N ASP A 130 27.81 1.40 -14.58
CA ASP A 130 28.94 2.03 -15.28
C ASP A 130 29.31 3.43 -14.74
N GLY A 131 29.29 3.57 -13.41
CA GLY A 131 29.63 4.83 -12.72
C GLY A 131 28.52 5.89 -12.75
N ARG A 132 27.38 5.62 -13.40
CA ARG A 132 26.24 6.55 -13.50
C ARG A 132 25.05 6.05 -12.67
N ARG A 133 24.38 6.95 -11.95
CA ARG A 133 23.11 6.62 -11.28
C ARG A 133 22.03 6.39 -12.34
N ARG A 134 21.26 5.31 -12.20
CA ARG A 134 20.10 5.02 -13.03
C ARG A 134 18.90 4.68 -12.17
N PHE A 135 17.81 5.42 -12.36
CA PHE A 135 16.49 5.06 -11.87
C PHE A 135 15.83 4.07 -12.83
N PHE A 136 14.90 3.27 -12.32
CA PHE A 136 14.21 2.26 -13.13
C PHE A 136 12.78 1.99 -12.64
N GLY A 137 11.94 1.52 -13.56
CA GLY A 137 10.58 1.08 -13.29
C GLY A 137 9.60 2.23 -13.12
N GLY A 138 9.94 3.43 -13.60
CA GLY A 138 9.05 4.60 -13.55
C GLY A 138 8.69 5.07 -12.12
N MET A 139 9.54 4.76 -11.14
CA MET A 139 9.30 5.01 -9.71
C MET A 139 10.43 5.79 -9.04
N ALA A 140 10.91 6.85 -9.70
CA ALA A 140 12.03 7.66 -9.23
C ALA A 140 11.76 8.39 -7.90
N VAL A 141 10.51 8.51 -7.47
CA VAL A 141 10.09 9.32 -6.32
C VAL A 141 9.39 8.48 -5.26
N GLU A 142 9.68 8.78 -4.01
CA GLU A 142 8.96 8.29 -2.84
C GLU A 142 8.64 9.43 -1.87
N VAL A 143 7.71 9.18 -0.94
CA VAL A 143 7.41 10.09 0.16
C VAL A 143 8.51 9.98 1.21
N SER A 144 9.00 11.13 1.69
CA SER A 144 9.93 11.19 2.81
C SER A 144 9.31 10.56 4.05
N GLY A 145 9.98 9.55 4.63
CA GLY A 145 9.44 8.78 5.75
C GLY A 145 8.38 7.74 5.36
N GLY A 146 8.25 7.41 4.07
CA GLY A 146 7.38 6.34 3.59
C GLY A 146 5.88 6.63 3.78
N GLY A 147 5.09 5.56 3.89
CA GLY A 147 3.68 5.63 4.27
C GLY A 147 3.40 6.37 5.58
N PRO A 148 4.20 6.17 6.66
CA PRO A 148 4.06 6.96 7.88
C PRO A 148 4.22 8.46 7.65
N GLY A 149 5.23 8.86 6.87
CA GLY A 149 5.45 10.25 6.50
C GLY A 149 4.29 10.83 5.70
N LEU A 150 3.75 10.09 4.72
CA LEU A 150 2.59 10.53 3.95
C LEU A 150 1.38 10.85 4.84
N VAL A 151 1.03 9.92 5.74
CA VAL A 151 -0.08 10.11 6.68
C VAL A 151 0.21 11.29 7.59
N GLN A 152 1.43 11.42 8.11
CA GLN A 152 1.81 12.53 8.98
C GLN A 152 1.67 13.88 8.30
N PHE A 153 2.17 14.06 7.07
CA PHE A 153 2.06 15.33 6.35
C PHE A 153 0.61 15.70 6.06
N LEU A 154 -0.20 14.73 5.63
CA LEU A 154 -1.61 14.96 5.35
C LEU A 154 -2.43 15.20 6.62
N ASP A 155 -2.08 14.58 7.74
CA ASP A 155 -2.71 14.85 9.02
C ASP A 155 -2.42 16.28 9.50
N GLN A 156 -1.17 16.74 9.37
CA GLN A 156 -0.80 18.14 9.64
C GLN A 156 -1.57 19.11 8.74
N ALA A 157 -1.75 18.77 7.45
CA ALA A 157 -2.56 19.56 6.53
C ALA A 157 -4.03 19.59 6.97
N ALA A 158 -4.61 18.45 7.37
CA ALA A 158 -5.98 18.38 7.84
C ALA A 158 -6.21 19.22 9.11
N VAL A 159 -5.30 19.15 10.08
CA VAL A 159 -5.31 19.98 11.30
C VAL A 159 -5.24 21.46 10.94
N LYS A 160 -4.33 21.86 10.04
CA LYS A 160 -4.18 23.25 9.60
C LYS A 160 -5.44 23.80 8.92
N THR A 161 -6.18 22.95 8.20
CA THR A 161 -7.43 23.32 7.51
C THR A 161 -8.66 23.24 8.46
N GLY A 162 -8.45 22.89 9.73
CA GLY A 162 -9.51 22.85 10.75
C GLY A 162 -10.53 21.75 10.48
N ILE A 163 -10.06 20.56 10.12
CA ILE A 163 -10.89 19.35 9.96
C ILE A 163 -10.94 18.62 11.30
N ASP A 164 -12.15 18.36 11.78
CA ASP A 164 -12.35 17.58 13.00
C ASP A 164 -12.24 16.08 12.71
N VAL A 165 -11.55 15.34 13.58
CA VAL A 165 -11.43 13.88 13.51
C VAL A 165 -11.96 13.27 14.81
N HIS A 166 -12.92 12.35 14.68
CA HIS A 166 -13.37 11.52 15.78
C HIS A 166 -12.70 10.15 15.70
N TYR A 167 -11.68 9.95 16.53
CA TYR A 167 -11.03 8.65 16.75
C TYR A 167 -11.93 7.70 17.54
N GLU A 168 -11.58 6.42 17.54
CA GLU A 168 -12.31 5.33 18.21
C GLU A 168 -13.80 5.34 17.88
N THR A 169 -14.13 5.75 16.65
CA THR A 169 -15.49 5.98 16.16
C THR A 169 -15.71 5.14 14.91
N ARG A 170 -16.18 3.92 15.12
CA ARG A 170 -16.40 2.95 14.04
C ARG A 170 -17.75 3.17 13.38
N ALA A 171 -17.76 3.54 12.10
CA ALA A 171 -18.98 3.60 11.30
C ALA A 171 -19.60 2.20 11.14
N VAL A 172 -20.93 2.09 11.27
CA VAL A 172 -21.63 0.79 11.26
C VAL A 172 -22.78 0.69 10.26
N SER A 173 -23.47 1.79 9.95
CA SER A 173 -24.51 1.81 8.91
C SER A 173 -24.70 3.22 8.35
N LEU A 174 -25.04 3.33 7.07
CA LEU A 174 -25.52 4.59 6.50
C LEU A 174 -26.94 4.89 6.98
N ILE A 175 -27.25 6.15 7.22
CA ILE A 175 -28.64 6.60 7.42
C ILE A 175 -29.19 6.91 6.03
N TYR A 176 -30.11 6.08 5.56
CA TYR A 176 -30.63 6.09 4.19
C TYR A 176 -32.15 6.00 4.23
N ASP A 177 -32.84 6.87 3.48
CA ASP A 177 -34.31 6.95 3.45
C ASP A 177 -34.96 6.20 2.26
N GLY A 178 -34.15 5.51 1.44
CA GLY A 178 -34.59 4.86 0.20
C GLY A 178 -34.24 5.65 -1.06
N GLU A 179 -33.81 6.90 -0.93
CA GLU A 179 -33.38 7.73 -2.06
C GLU A 179 -32.01 8.38 -1.79
N LYS A 180 -31.79 8.86 -0.57
CA LYS A 180 -30.62 9.66 -0.20
C LYS A 180 -29.99 9.22 1.11
N VAL A 181 -28.66 9.25 1.13
CA VAL A 181 -27.88 9.14 2.38
C VAL A 181 -27.91 10.48 3.12
N THR A 182 -28.40 10.46 4.35
CA THR A 182 -28.57 11.65 5.21
C THR A 182 -27.65 11.64 6.44
N GLY A 183 -26.80 10.63 6.57
CA GLY A 183 -25.84 10.53 7.66
C GLY A 183 -25.26 9.13 7.83
N ILE A 184 -24.68 8.90 9.00
CA ILE A 184 -24.10 7.61 9.39
C ILE A 184 -24.33 7.34 10.87
N ASN A 185 -24.62 6.08 11.20
CA ASN A 185 -24.55 5.58 12.56
C ASN A 185 -23.12 5.10 12.81
N ALA A 186 -22.53 5.48 13.95
CA ALA A 186 -21.22 5.03 14.35
C ALA A 186 -21.18 4.66 15.83
N LYS A 187 -20.36 3.67 16.18
CA LYS A 187 -20.12 3.25 17.56
C LYS A 187 -18.87 3.95 18.09
N ARG A 188 -19.02 4.71 19.17
CA ARG A 188 -17.93 5.41 19.87
C ARG A 188 -18.00 5.11 21.36
N HIS A 189 -16.93 4.59 21.94
CA HIS A 189 -16.85 4.20 23.36
C HIS A 189 -18.05 3.36 23.84
N GLY A 190 -18.44 2.37 23.02
CA GLY A 190 -19.57 1.48 23.33
C GLY A 190 -20.96 2.02 22.98
N LYS A 191 -21.11 3.32 22.71
CA LYS A 191 -22.41 3.94 22.41
C LYS A 191 -22.60 4.12 20.90
N VAL A 192 -23.81 3.90 20.42
CA VAL A 192 -24.20 4.22 19.05
C VAL A 192 -24.58 5.71 19.00
N LEU A 193 -23.96 6.44 18.08
CA LEU A 193 -24.18 7.86 17.83
C LEU A 193 -24.63 8.03 16.39
N GLN A 194 -25.51 9.01 16.16
CA GLN A 194 -25.95 9.39 14.82
C GLN A 194 -25.24 10.67 14.40
N TYR A 195 -24.66 10.67 13.20
CA TYR A 195 -24.03 11.82 12.60
C TYR A 195 -24.77 12.18 11.31
N HIS A 196 -25.46 13.31 11.30
CA HIS A 196 -26.21 13.76 10.13
C HIS A 196 -25.34 14.64 9.22
N ALA A 197 -25.39 14.37 7.93
CA ALA A 197 -24.73 15.17 6.90
C ALA A 197 -25.40 14.98 5.54
N PRO A 198 -25.38 16.00 4.66
CA PRO A 198 -25.97 15.88 3.33
C PRO A 198 -25.20 14.95 2.37
N ALA A 199 -23.99 14.53 2.76
CA ALA A 199 -23.12 13.66 1.99
C ALA A 199 -22.18 12.88 2.92
N VAL A 200 -21.84 11.66 2.51
CA VAL A 200 -20.88 10.76 3.17
C VAL A 200 -19.90 10.26 2.11
N ILE A 201 -18.59 10.32 2.41
CA ILE A 201 -17.53 9.72 1.60
C ILE A 201 -17.01 8.48 2.34
N LEU A 202 -17.09 7.32 1.71
CA LEU A 202 -16.49 6.09 2.21
C LEU A 202 -15.07 5.97 1.65
N ALA A 203 -14.07 6.23 2.50
CA ALA A 203 -12.65 6.15 2.16
C ALA A 203 -11.89 5.28 3.20
N CYS A 204 -12.53 4.16 3.57
CA CYS A 204 -12.17 3.33 4.71
C CYS A 204 -11.52 1.98 4.32
N GLY A 205 -10.96 1.87 3.11
CA GLY A 205 -10.20 0.69 2.68
C GLY A 205 -11.06 -0.53 2.32
N GLY A 206 -10.39 -1.68 2.13
CA GLY A 206 -11.00 -2.98 1.87
C GLY A 206 -11.36 -3.77 3.13
N PHE A 207 -11.10 -5.08 3.09
CA PHE A 207 -11.49 -6.03 4.14
C PHE A 207 -10.34 -6.94 4.58
N GLU A 208 -9.08 -6.53 4.37
CA GLU A 208 -7.93 -7.45 4.54
C GLU A 208 -7.74 -7.90 5.99
N ALA A 209 -8.28 -7.18 6.98
CA ALA A 209 -8.25 -7.59 8.39
C ALA A 209 -9.44 -8.48 8.79
N ASN A 210 -10.45 -8.67 7.93
CA ASN A 210 -11.64 -9.45 8.22
C ASN A 210 -11.44 -10.94 7.87
N PRO A 211 -11.26 -11.85 8.84
CA PRO A 211 -11.05 -13.26 8.55
C PRO A 211 -12.25 -13.90 7.84
N GLU A 212 -13.49 -13.57 8.23
CA GLU A 212 -14.71 -14.11 7.61
C GLU A 212 -14.77 -13.75 6.12
N TRP A 213 -14.57 -12.48 5.78
CA TRP A 213 -14.64 -12.02 4.40
C TRP A 213 -13.44 -12.50 3.58
N ARG A 214 -12.26 -12.65 4.19
CA ARG A 214 -11.12 -13.28 3.54
C ARG A 214 -11.42 -14.73 3.18
N THR A 215 -11.93 -15.55 4.09
CA THR A 215 -12.35 -16.92 3.74
C THR A 215 -13.42 -16.92 2.65
N ARG A 216 -14.42 -16.05 2.78
CA ARG A 216 -15.55 -15.97 1.84
C ARG A 216 -15.14 -15.59 0.42
N TYR A 217 -14.28 -14.59 0.26
CA TYR A 217 -13.95 -14.02 -1.05
C TYR A 217 -12.59 -14.45 -1.59
N LEU A 218 -11.60 -14.70 -0.74
CA LEU A 218 -10.26 -15.12 -1.16
C LEU A 218 -10.11 -16.66 -1.18
N GLY A 219 -10.95 -17.35 -0.41
CA GLY A 219 -11.02 -18.82 -0.35
C GLY A 219 -10.52 -19.40 0.98
N PRO A 220 -10.64 -20.72 1.17
CA PRO A 220 -10.25 -21.39 2.40
C PRO A 220 -8.79 -21.15 2.80
N GLY A 221 -8.53 -21.01 4.10
CA GLY A 221 -7.20 -20.79 4.68
C GLY A 221 -6.76 -19.33 4.71
N TRP A 222 -7.42 -18.42 3.99
CA TRP A 222 -7.03 -17.00 3.95
C TRP A 222 -7.27 -16.26 5.26
N GLU A 223 -8.10 -16.79 6.14
CA GLU A 223 -8.23 -16.34 7.53
C GLU A 223 -6.93 -16.48 8.33
N LEU A 224 -6.06 -17.43 7.96
CA LEU A 224 -4.77 -17.69 8.63
C LEU A 224 -3.64 -16.80 8.13
N ALA A 225 -3.81 -16.12 7.00
CA ALA A 225 -2.79 -15.21 6.48
C ALA A 225 -2.58 -14.03 7.43
N LYS A 226 -1.34 -13.63 7.64
CA LYS A 226 -1.03 -12.41 8.41
C LYS A 226 -1.31 -11.16 7.58
N VAL A 227 -1.68 -10.07 8.24
CA VAL A 227 -2.03 -8.81 7.58
C VAL A 227 -0.88 -7.83 7.70
N ARG A 228 -0.22 -7.54 6.58
CA ARG A 228 0.79 -6.47 6.50
C ARG A 228 0.11 -5.10 6.45
N GLY A 229 -0.47 -4.69 7.57
CA GLY A 229 -1.29 -3.49 7.64
C GLY A 229 -2.11 -3.35 8.91
N THR A 230 -3.07 -2.43 8.89
CA THR A 230 -3.91 -2.13 10.04
C THR A 230 -4.87 -3.27 10.38
N ARG A 231 -5.12 -3.50 11.67
CA ARG A 231 -6.15 -4.43 12.17
C ARG A 231 -7.58 -3.92 12.04
N PHE A 232 -7.75 -2.65 11.64
CA PHE A 232 -9.05 -1.98 11.60
C PHE A 232 -9.76 -2.07 10.24
N ASN A 233 -9.12 -2.60 9.20
CA ASN A 233 -9.69 -2.64 7.85
C ASN A 233 -10.60 -3.87 7.65
N MET A 234 -11.79 -3.83 8.27
CA MET A 234 -12.68 -4.98 8.37
C MET A 234 -13.79 -5.02 7.30
N GLY A 235 -13.80 -4.08 6.35
CA GLY A 235 -14.77 -4.02 5.27
C GLY A 235 -16.11 -3.38 5.64
N GLU A 236 -16.22 -2.68 6.78
CA GLU A 236 -17.49 -2.05 7.18
C GLU A 236 -17.98 -1.04 6.14
N GLY A 237 -17.09 -0.27 5.51
CA GLY A 237 -17.45 0.64 4.42
C GLY A 237 -18.16 -0.06 3.27
N LEU A 238 -17.58 -1.15 2.79
CA LEU A 238 -18.16 -1.98 1.74
C LEU A 238 -19.50 -2.54 2.19
N LYS A 239 -19.58 -3.09 3.41
CA LYS A 239 -20.81 -3.64 3.97
C LYS A 239 -21.92 -2.59 4.02
N MET A 240 -21.63 -1.41 4.54
CA MET A 240 -22.59 -0.30 4.65
C MET A 240 -23.15 0.12 3.28
N ALA A 241 -22.31 0.14 2.24
CA ALA A 241 -22.75 0.43 0.89
C ALA A 241 -23.64 -0.68 0.32
N LEU A 242 -23.23 -1.95 0.48
CA LEU A 242 -23.99 -3.12 0.01
C LEU A 242 -25.35 -3.23 0.71
N ASP A 243 -25.42 -2.97 2.02
CA ASP A 243 -26.64 -3.05 2.82
C ASP A 243 -27.75 -2.10 2.30
N ILE A 244 -27.38 -0.98 1.66
CA ILE A 244 -28.33 -0.01 1.07
C ILE A 244 -28.52 -0.21 -0.44
N GLY A 245 -28.01 -1.31 -1.01
CA GLY A 245 -28.22 -1.66 -2.42
C GLY A 245 -27.17 -1.13 -3.39
N ALA A 246 -26.01 -0.64 -2.92
CA ALA A 246 -24.92 -0.30 -3.84
C ALA A 246 -24.44 -1.55 -4.59
N CYS A 247 -24.14 -1.40 -5.88
CA CYS A 247 -23.64 -2.50 -6.70
C CYS A 247 -22.16 -2.79 -6.36
N PRO A 248 -21.77 -4.03 -6.00
CA PRO A 248 -20.37 -4.39 -5.90
C PRO A 248 -19.69 -4.30 -7.27
N TYR A 249 -18.42 -3.92 -7.30
CA TYR A 249 -17.64 -3.86 -8.53
C TYR A 249 -16.22 -4.41 -8.32
N GLY A 250 -15.57 -4.81 -9.42
CA GLY A 250 -14.20 -5.32 -9.42
C GLY A 250 -14.05 -6.78 -9.01
N ASN A 251 -12.80 -7.20 -8.80
CA ASN A 251 -12.46 -8.58 -8.45
C ASN A 251 -12.30 -8.74 -6.92
N TRP A 252 -13.31 -9.30 -6.28
CA TRP A 252 -13.32 -9.56 -4.82
C TRP A 252 -12.38 -10.69 -4.38
N SER A 253 -11.99 -11.57 -5.30
CA SER A 253 -11.05 -12.65 -5.03
C SER A 253 -9.59 -12.24 -5.31
N GLY A 254 -9.37 -11.08 -5.93
CA GLY A 254 -8.05 -10.52 -6.19
C GLY A 254 -7.40 -10.03 -4.91
N ARG A 255 -6.07 -10.16 -4.81
CA ARG A 255 -5.33 -9.85 -3.59
C ARG A 255 -3.90 -9.45 -3.90
N HIS A 256 -3.34 -8.63 -3.03
CA HIS A 256 -1.92 -8.30 -3.02
C HIS A 256 -1.24 -9.04 -1.87
N THR A 257 -0.42 -10.04 -2.19
CA THR A 257 0.11 -10.98 -1.21
C THR A 257 1.61 -11.02 -1.27
N THR A 258 2.29 -10.81 -0.17
CA THR A 258 3.76 -10.76 -0.17
C THR A 258 4.32 -11.84 0.74
N SER A 259 5.52 -12.32 0.41
CA SER A 259 6.29 -13.13 1.35
C SER A 259 6.86 -12.24 2.46
N TRP A 260 6.88 -12.76 3.68
CA TRP A 260 7.27 -12.04 4.88
C TRP A 260 8.00 -12.97 5.84
N GLU A 261 8.56 -12.41 6.91
CA GLU A 261 9.14 -13.21 7.99
C GLU A 261 8.10 -14.13 8.63
N ARG A 262 8.44 -15.40 8.81
CA ARG A 262 7.55 -16.46 9.32
C ARG A 262 6.94 -16.08 10.67
N HIS A 263 7.75 -15.52 11.54
CA HIS A 263 7.37 -15.16 12.91
C HIS A 263 7.01 -13.68 13.09
N ALA A 264 6.71 -12.95 12.00
CA ALA A 264 6.21 -11.59 12.09
C ALA A 264 4.87 -11.50 12.87
N PRO A 265 4.51 -10.32 13.40
CA PRO A 265 3.23 -10.12 14.07
C PRO A 265 2.02 -10.36 13.15
N GLU A 266 0.85 -10.60 13.76
CA GLU A 266 -0.42 -10.83 13.05
C GLU A 266 -0.87 -9.65 12.18
N PHE A 267 -0.57 -8.45 12.65
CA PHE A 267 -0.86 -7.19 11.97
C PHE A 267 0.43 -6.38 11.77
N GLY A 268 0.37 -5.33 10.97
CA GLY A 268 1.49 -4.44 10.73
C GLY A 268 1.99 -3.81 12.04
N ASP A 269 3.31 -3.85 12.24
CA ASP A 269 3.99 -3.22 13.37
C ASP A 269 5.02 -2.21 12.85
N LEU A 270 4.77 -0.94 13.13
CA LEU A 270 5.61 0.17 12.67
C LEU A 270 6.98 0.19 13.37
N SER A 271 7.14 -0.49 14.50
CA SER A 271 8.44 -0.64 15.17
C SER A 271 9.38 -1.61 14.46
N LEU A 272 8.83 -2.49 13.61
CA LEU A 272 9.58 -3.51 12.89
C LEU A 272 10.01 -3.08 11.48
N ASP A 273 9.75 -1.82 11.09
CA ASP A 273 10.03 -1.23 9.77
C ASP A 273 9.96 -2.26 8.62
N HIS A 274 10.92 -2.24 7.69
CA HIS A 274 11.03 -3.19 6.61
C HIS A 274 11.75 -4.49 7.05
N ALA A 275 12.10 -4.67 8.33
CA ALA A 275 12.98 -5.76 8.79
C ALA A 275 12.44 -7.17 8.51
N CYS A 276 11.13 -7.30 8.34
CA CYS A 276 10.48 -8.56 8.01
C CYS A 276 10.38 -8.84 6.49
N HIS A 277 10.91 -7.95 5.63
CA HIS A 277 10.90 -8.12 4.17
C HIS A 277 11.74 -9.33 3.75
N ARG A 278 11.17 -10.23 2.93
CA ARG A 278 11.89 -11.39 2.37
C ARG A 278 11.91 -11.37 0.85
N HIS A 279 12.65 -10.41 0.30
CA HIS A 279 12.64 -10.06 -1.14
C HIS A 279 13.91 -10.42 -1.94
N CYS A 280 14.87 -11.13 -1.34
CA CYS A 280 16.08 -11.60 -2.01
C CYS A 280 15.87 -12.96 -2.69
N TYR A 281 14.63 -13.42 -2.85
CA TYR A 281 14.35 -14.71 -3.49
C TYR A 281 14.99 -14.88 -4.89
N PRO A 282 15.20 -13.82 -5.72
CA PRO A 282 15.90 -13.99 -7.00
C PRO A 282 17.39 -14.39 -6.86
N LEU A 283 17.97 -14.29 -5.67
CA LEU A 283 19.34 -14.68 -5.35
C LEU A 283 19.42 -16.04 -4.65
N SER A 284 18.31 -16.78 -4.61
CA SER A 284 18.13 -18.00 -3.82
C SER A 284 17.25 -19.04 -4.53
N LEU A 285 17.12 -20.22 -3.91
CA LEU A 285 16.06 -21.18 -4.23
C LEU A 285 14.95 -21.09 -3.18
N MET A 286 13.70 -20.99 -3.64
CA MET A 286 12.51 -21.06 -2.79
C MET A 286 12.09 -22.52 -2.64
N ILE A 287 12.24 -23.05 -1.42
CA ILE A 287 11.98 -24.45 -1.08
C ILE A 287 10.84 -24.52 -0.07
N ASN A 288 9.83 -25.35 -0.31
CA ASN A 288 8.71 -25.54 0.61
C ASN A 288 9.08 -26.47 1.80
N ALA A 289 8.14 -26.71 2.71
CA ALA A 289 8.34 -27.58 3.87
C ALA A 289 8.72 -29.03 3.53
N GLU A 290 8.50 -29.48 2.28
CA GLU A 290 8.84 -30.82 1.79
C GLU A 290 10.19 -30.88 1.06
N GLY A 291 10.98 -29.81 1.05
CA GLY A 291 12.27 -29.79 0.36
C GLY A 291 12.15 -29.62 -1.17
N LYS A 292 11.00 -29.15 -1.68
CA LYS A 292 10.77 -29.00 -3.13
C LYS A 292 10.69 -27.53 -3.56
N ARG A 293 11.25 -27.24 -4.74
CA ARG A 293 11.02 -25.97 -5.44
C ARG A 293 9.60 -25.92 -6.01
N PHE A 294 9.03 -24.72 -6.08
CA PHE A 294 7.63 -24.52 -6.50
C PHE A 294 7.37 -23.26 -7.33
N VAL A 295 8.40 -22.44 -7.58
CA VAL A 295 8.34 -21.25 -8.45
C VAL A 295 9.63 -21.12 -9.27
N ASP A 296 9.58 -20.32 -10.33
CA ASP A 296 10.77 -19.85 -11.06
C ASP A 296 11.25 -18.52 -10.45
N GLU A 297 12.24 -18.56 -9.56
CA GLU A 297 12.71 -17.38 -8.81
C GLU A 297 13.26 -16.25 -9.71
N GLY A 298 13.59 -16.55 -10.97
CA GLY A 298 14.14 -15.63 -11.96
C GLY A 298 13.17 -15.22 -13.09
N ALA A 299 11.87 -15.53 -12.97
CA ALA A 299 10.90 -15.32 -14.06
C ALA A 299 10.78 -13.85 -14.53
N ASP A 300 10.98 -12.88 -13.64
CA ASP A 300 10.95 -11.44 -13.93
C ASP A 300 11.66 -10.67 -12.80
N PHE A 301 11.80 -9.36 -12.94
CA PHE A 301 12.25 -8.49 -11.87
C PHE A 301 11.35 -8.61 -10.64
N TYR A 302 11.98 -8.50 -9.46
CA TYR A 302 11.32 -8.58 -8.15
C TYR A 302 10.00 -7.80 -8.08
N GLY A 303 9.96 -6.60 -8.66
CA GLY A 303 8.78 -5.72 -8.66
C GLY A 303 7.53 -6.32 -9.32
N TYR A 304 7.68 -7.27 -10.24
CA TYR A 304 6.58 -7.93 -10.96
C TYR A 304 6.23 -9.32 -10.43
N THR A 305 7.06 -9.90 -9.56
CA THR A 305 6.93 -11.27 -9.06
C THR A 305 6.59 -11.35 -7.57
N TYR A 306 7.01 -10.38 -6.74
CA TYR A 306 6.88 -10.51 -5.27
C TYR A 306 5.45 -10.72 -4.78
N ALA A 307 4.50 -10.01 -5.40
CA ALA A 307 3.09 -10.09 -5.05
C ALA A 307 2.46 -11.44 -5.49
N LYS A 308 2.96 -12.01 -6.59
CA LYS A 308 2.52 -13.32 -7.10
C LYS A 308 3.07 -14.44 -6.23
N TYR A 309 4.33 -14.31 -5.78
CA TYR A 309 5.01 -15.36 -5.03
C TYR A 309 4.54 -15.46 -3.58
N GLY A 310 4.05 -14.37 -2.98
CA GLY A 310 3.32 -14.47 -1.71
C GLY A 310 2.14 -15.43 -1.77
N GLU A 311 1.37 -15.43 -2.87
CA GLU A 311 0.28 -16.41 -3.07
C GLU A 311 0.81 -17.83 -3.26
N GLN A 312 1.92 -18.00 -3.97
CA GLN A 312 2.52 -19.32 -4.19
C GLN A 312 3.05 -19.93 -2.89
N VAL A 313 3.67 -19.12 -2.01
CA VAL A 313 4.09 -19.55 -0.67
C VAL A 313 2.89 -19.95 0.18
N PHE A 314 1.81 -19.16 0.13
CA PHE A 314 0.57 -19.49 0.85
C PHE A 314 -0.03 -20.83 0.44
N LYS A 315 0.15 -21.26 -0.82
CA LYS A 315 -0.31 -22.57 -1.32
C LYS A 315 0.57 -23.75 -0.91
N GLN A 316 1.75 -23.50 -0.35
CA GLN A 316 2.66 -24.57 0.05
C GLN A 316 2.24 -25.22 1.37
N PRO A 317 2.65 -26.48 1.63
CA PRO A 317 2.49 -27.12 2.92
C PRO A 317 3.00 -26.22 4.05
N GLU A 318 2.20 -26.12 5.13
CA GLU A 318 2.46 -25.24 6.28
C GLU A 318 2.56 -23.73 5.97
N GLN A 319 2.22 -23.30 4.75
CA GLN A 319 2.13 -21.90 4.32
C GLN A 319 3.44 -21.10 4.48
N PHE A 320 4.59 -21.78 4.39
CA PHE A 320 5.90 -21.12 4.40
C PHE A 320 6.83 -21.71 3.33
N ALA A 321 7.90 -20.96 3.05
CA ALA A 321 9.01 -21.41 2.25
C ALA A 321 10.32 -20.92 2.84
N TRP A 322 11.38 -21.71 2.67
CA TRP A 322 12.76 -21.31 2.90
C TRP A 322 13.32 -20.65 1.64
N GLN A 323 14.13 -19.61 1.83
CA GLN A 323 15.00 -19.07 0.79
C GLN A 323 16.41 -19.56 1.07
N VAL A 324 16.92 -20.44 0.20
CA VAL A 324 18.23 -21.08 0.38
C VAL A 324 19.25 -20.41 -0.52
N PHE A 325 20.32 -19.92 0.09
CA PHE A 325 21.45 -19.24 -0.55
C PHE A 325 22.77 -19.88 -0.09
N ASP A 326 23.83 -19.69 -0.87
CA ASP A 326 25.18 -20.15 -0.54
C ASP A 326 26.12 -18.95 -0.34
N ALA A 327 27.40 -19.25 -0.09
CA ALA A 327 28.43 -18.23 0.14
C ALA A 327 28.62 -17.27 -1.05
N LYS A 328 28.18 -17.62 -2.27
CA LYS A 328 28.35 -16.76 -3.47
C LYS A 328 27.36 -15.59 -3.48
N THR A 329 26.17 -15.77 -2.91
CA THR A 329 25.13 -14.74 -2.90
C THR A 329 24.89 -14.10 -1.53
N HIS A 330 25.50 -14.65 -0.46
CA HIS A 330 25.36 -14.15 0.90
C HIS A 330 25.61 -12.63 1.03
N ASP A 331 26.69 -12.12 0.44
CA ASP A 331 27.06 -10.71 0.56
C ASP A 331 26.21 -9.78 -0.32
N MET A 332 25.33 -10.35 -1.16
CA MET A 332 24.36 -9.63 -1.99
C MET A 332 23.00 -9.51 -1.31
N LEU A 333 22.80 -10.19 -0.16
CA LEU A 333 21.54 -10.15 0.57
C LEU A 333 21.31 -8.76 1.18
N ARG A 334 20.03 -8.36 1.21
CA ARG A 334 19.67 -7.10 1.85
C ARG A 334 19.82 -7.23 3.38
N PRO A 335 20.10 -6.13 4.10
CA PRO A 335 20.36 -6.15 5.55
C PRO A 335 19.26 -6.82 6.38
N GLU A 336 18.02 -6.82 5.90
CA GLU A 336 16.87 -7.45 6.56
C GLU A 336 17.03 -8.97 6.77
N TYR A 337 17.90 -9.64 6.02
CA TYR A 337 18.23 -11.07 6.16
C TYR A 337 19.23 -11.34 7.28
N LEU A 338 20.02 -10.33 7.65
CA LEU A 338 21.07 -10.43 8.66
C LEU A 338 20.59 -9.93 10.03
N GLY A 339 19.45 -9.22 10.06
CA GLY A 339 18.85 -8.65 11.27
C GLY A 339 18.30 -9.69 12.25
N LYS A 340 18.06 -9.25 13.50
CA LYS A 340 17.59 -10.11 14.61
C LYS A 340 16.22 -10.74 14.38
N VAL A 341 15.41 -10.13 13.52
CA VAL A 341 14.05 -10.59 13.21
C VAL A 341 14.06 -11.75 12.20
N ALA A 342 15.18 -11.98 11.50
CA ALA A 342 15.28 -13.03 10.51
C ALA A 342 15.37 -14.42 11.11
N THR A 343 14.41 -15.29 10.76
CA THR A 343 14.52 -16.72 11.02
C THR A 343 15.51 -17.32 10.03
N ARG A 344 16.61 -17.87 10.55
CA ARG A 344 17.69 -18.42 9.74
C ARG A 344 18.27 -19.68 10.34
N VAL A 345 18.69 -20.58 9.46
CA VAL A 345 19.44 -21.79 9.76
C VAL A 345 20.65 -21.81 8.82
N SER A 346 21.78 -22.31 9.29
CA SER A 346 23.00 -22.47 8.50
C SER A 346 23.64 -23.82 8.81
N ALA A 347 24.07 -24.52 7.77
CA ALA A 347 24.80 -25.77 7.88
C ALA A 347 25.91 -25.84 6.83
N ASN A 348 26.83 -26.79 6.96
CA ASN A 348 27.96 -26.95 6.04
C ASN A 348 27.60 -27.81 4.81
N THR A 349 26.49 -28.52 4.86
CA THR A 349 25.99 -29.42 3.80
C THR A 349 24.49 -29.23 3.61
N LEU A 350 23.95 -29.67 2.47
CA LEU A 350 22.51 -29.59 2.21
C LEU A 350 21.72 -30.65 3.00
N GLU A 351 22.36 -31.76 3.37
CA GLU A 351 21.74 -32.82 4.17
C GLU A 351 21.58 -32.44 5.65
N GLU A 352 22.46 -31.58 6.16
CA GLU A 352 22.36 -31.01 7.52
C GLU A 352 21.43 -29.79 7.58
N LEU A 353 21.27 -29.07 6.46
CA LEU A 353 20.40 -27.91 6.32
C LEU A 353 18.93 -28.34 6.24
#